data_AF-A0A963WP69-F1
#
_entry.id   AF-A0A963WP69-F1
#
_cell.length_a   1.000
_cell.length_b   1.000
_cell.length_c   1.000
_cell.angle_alpha   90.00
_cell.angle_beta   90.00
_cell.angle_gamma   90.00
#
_symmetry.space_group_name_H-M   'P 1'
#
loop_
_entity.id
_entity.type
_entity.pdbx_description
1 polymer ?
#
loop_
_entity_poly.entity_id
_entity_poly.type
_entity_poly.pdbx_seq_one_letter_code
_entity_poly.pdbx_strand_id
1 'polypeptide(L)'
;CGWFDAVLVRQSCAISGVTGIALTKVDVLDGLETVKICTGYRLRGKIMDYFPSHAADQAEVEPIYEEMEGWSESTAGARSWADLPANAIKYIQRVQELIETPVALVSTSPEREDTILVRDPFVD
;
A
#
# COMPACT_ATOMS: atom_id res chain seq x y z
N CYS A 1 3.94 -0.20 14.99
CA CYS A 1 3.23 -0.56 13.74
C CYS A 1 2.38 0.63 13.31
N GLY A 2 2.07 0.77 12.02
CA GLY A 2 1.27 1.87 11.47
C GLY A 2 0.56 1.45 10.19
N TRP A 3 -0.26 2.34 9.64
CA TRP A 3 -0.98 2.13 8.39
C TRP A 3 -0.09 2.34 7.16
N PHE A 4 -0.56 1.91 5.99
CA PHE A 4 0.18 2.11 4.74
C PHE A 4 0.29 3.59 4.42
N ASP A 5 1.49 4.05 4.12
CA ASP A 5 1.78 5.44 3.81
C ASP A 5 2.00 5.63 2.30
N ALA A 6 0.93 5.99 1.59
CA ALA A 6 1.01 6.13 0.14
C ALA A 6 1.84 7.35 -0.28
N VAL A 7 1.87 8.41 0.54
CA VAL A 7 2.67 9.61 0.26
C VAL A 7 4.15 9.27 0.26
N LEU A 8 4.62 8.61 1.32
CA LEU A 8 6.02 8.23 1.45
C LEU A 8 6.42 7.21 0.38
N VAL A 9 5.56 6.25 0.06
CA VAL A 9 5.82 5.24 -0.97
C VAL A 9 5.86 5.87 -2.36
N ARG A 10 4.92 6.76 -2.71
CA ARG A 10 4.93 7.52 -3.97
C ARG A 10 6.25 8.27 -4.15
N GLN A 11 6.65 9.01 -3.12
CA GLN A 11 7.90 9.76 -3.12
C GLN A 11 9.12 8.83 -3.26
N SER A 12 9.12 7.69 -2.58
CA SER A 12 10.20 6.69 -2.69
C SER A 12 10.30 6.10 -4.10
N CYS A 13 9.18 5.83 -4.75
CA CYS A 13 9.13 5.32 -6.12
C CYS A 13 9.69 6.35 -7.11
N ALA A 14 9.25 7.60 -7.00
CA ALA A 14 9.71 8.69 -7.85
C ALA A 14 11.22 8.95 -7.73
N ILE A 15 11.76 8.94 -6.51
CA ILE A 15 13.20 9.20 -6.26
C ILE A 15 14.07 8.03 -6.72
N SER A 16 13.60 6.79 -6.55
CA SER A 16 14.40 5.59 -6.81
C SER A 16 14.21 5.03 -8.21
N GLY A 17 13.32 5.60 -9.02
CA GLY A 17 13.01 5.11 -10.37
C GLY A 17 12.28 3.76 -10.37
N VAL A 18 11.48 3.48 -9.33
CA VAL A 18 10.71 2.23 -9.23
C VAL A 18 9.60 2.22 -10.28
N THR A 19 9.53 1.16 -11.08
CA THR A 19 8.51 0.97 -12.13
C THR A 19 7.41 -0.02 -11.73
N GLY A 20 7.56 -0.68 -10.58
CA GLY A 20 6.56 -1.57 -10.00
C GLY A 20 6.95 -1.98 -8.58
N ILE A 21 5.97 -2.09 -7.68
CA ILE A 21 6.20 -2.53 -6.30
C ILE A 21 5.79 -3.99 -6.09
N ALA A 22 6.45 -4.64 -5.14
CA ALA A 22 5.95 -5.85 -4.50
C ALA A 22 5.19 -5.46 -3.23
N LEU A 23 3.88 -5.66 -3.21
CA LEU A 23 3.06 -5.47 -2.01
C LEU A 23 3.08 -6.77 -1.20
N THR A 24 3.49 -6.70 0.06
CA THR A 24 3.69 -7.89 0.90
C THR A 24 2.82 -7.81 2.15
N LYS A 25 2.59 -8.97 2.76
CA LYS A 25 1.89 -9.09 4.05
C LYS A 25 0.46 -8.55 4.03
N VAL A 26 -0.26 -8.77 2.92
CA VAL A 26 -1.68 -8.39 2.82
C VAL A 26 -2.52 -9.20 3.81
N ASP A 27 -2.10 -10.44 4.12
CA ASP A 27 -2.69 -11.34 5.12
C ASP A 27 -2.74 -10.75 6.54
N VAL A 28 -1.84 -9.83 6.86
CA VAL A 28 -1.84 -9.15 8.18
C VAL A 28 -3.03 -8.20 8.33
N LEU A 29 -3.69 -7.83 7.24
CA LEU A 29 -4.88 -6.97 7.25
C LEU A 29 -6.19 -7.76 7.32
N ASP A 30 -6.14 -9.09 7.20
CA ASP A 30 -7.32 -9.96 7.28
C ASP A 30 -8.04 -9.77 8.63
N GLY A 31 -9.38 -9.75 8.60
CA GLY A 31 -10.21 -9.64 9.80
C GLY A 31 -10.43 -8.21 10.31
N LEU A 32 -9.80 -7.20 9.71
CA LEU A 32 -10.05 -5.80 10.04
C LEU A 32 -11.37 -5.33 9.42
N GLU A 33 -12.20 -4.62 10.20
CA GLU A 33 -13.43 -4.00 9.68
C GLU A 33 -13.12 -2.79 8.78
N THR A 34 -12.03 -2.08 9.06
CA THR A 34 -11.61 -0.88 8.33
C THR A 34 -10.11 -0.87 8.20
N VAL A 35 -9.63 -0.55 6.99
CA VAL A 35 -8.23 -0.30 6.70
C VAL A 35 -8.05 1.18 6.36
N LYS A 36 -6.88 1.74 6.69
CA LYS A 36 -6.56 3.14 6.42
C LYS A 36 -5.33 3.26 5.55
N ILE A 37 -5.33 4.27 4.69
CA ILE A 37 -4.19 4.64 3.84
C ILE A 37 -3.88 6.12 4.10
N CYS A 38 -2.63 6.44 4.45
CA CYS A 38 -2.20 7.84 4.55
C CYS A 38 -2.07 8.42 3.14
N THR A 39 -2.82 9.50 2.86
CA THR A 39 -2.89 10.16 1.55
C THR A 39 -2.32 11.57 1.56
N GLY A 40 -1.93 12.07 2.73
CA GLY A 40 -1.35 13.39 2.89
C GLY A 40 -0.90 13.60 4.33
N TYR A 41 -0.23 14.72 4.57
CA TYR A 41 0.07 15.16 5.92
C TYR A 41 -0.45 16.57 6.17
N ARG A 42 -0.71 16.87 7.43
CA ARG A 42 -0.96 18.23 7.93
C ARG A 42 0.21 18.65 8.80
N LEU A 43 0.85 19.76 8.46
CA LEU A 43 1.90 20.38 9.26
C LEU A 43 1.50 21.82 9.55
N ARG A 44 1.30 22.15 10.83
CA ARG A 44 0.99 23.52 11.30
C ARG A 44 -0.17 24.16 10.49
N GLY A 45 -1.21 23.37 10.25
CA GLY A 45 -2.40 23.78 9.50
C GLY A 45 -2.29 23.75 7.97
N LYS A 46 -1.12 23.42 7.40
CA LYS A 46 -0.94 23.27 5.95
C LYS A 46 -1.00 21.81 5.55
N ILE A 47 -1.74 21.52 4.49
CA ILE A 47 -1.78 20.20 3.87
C ILE A 47 -0.59 20.06 2.91
N MET A 48 0.06 18.90 2.95
CA MET A 48 1.18 18.54 2.08
C MET A 48 1.01 17.11 1.59
N ASP A 49 1.56 16.85 0.40
CA ASP A 49 1.48 15.58 -0.32
C ASP A 49 2.87 14.95 -0.51
N TYR A 50 3.83 15.34 0.33
CA TYR A 50 5.17 14.79 0.41
C TYR A 50 5.61 14.67 1.87
N PHE A 51 6.50 13.73 2.17
CA PHE A 51 7.08 13.60 3.50
C PHE A 51 8.17 14.66 3.68
N PRO A 52 8.11 15.53 4.72
CA PRO A 52 9.03 16.64 4.88
C PRO A 52 10.46 16.14 5.11
N SER A 53 11.46 16.88 4.64
CA SER A 53 12.87 16.49 4.76
C SER A 53 13.49 16.81 6.13
N HIS A 54 12.92 17.77 6.86
CA HIS A 54 13.45 18.21 8.16
C HIS A 54 12.86 17.37 9.31
N ALA A 55 13.73 16.84 10.16
CA ALA A 55 13.32 15.94 11.26
C ALA A 55 12.32 16.56 12.24
N ALA A 56 12.43 17.86 12.54
CA ALA A 56 11.46 18.53 13.42
C ALA A 56 10.06 18.60 12.78
N ASP A 57 10.00 18.84 11.47
CA ASP A 57 8.72 18.85 10.74
C ASP A 57 8.14 17.43 10.63
N GLN A 58 8.99 16.40 10.43
CA GLN A 58 8.57 14.99 10.45
C GLN A 58 7.97 14.56 11.80
N ALA A 59 8.44 15.13 12.91
CA ALA A 59 7.92 14.83 14.23
C ALA A 59 6.56 15.51 14.51
N GLU A 60 6.20 16.54 13.72
CA GLU A 60 4.98 17.34 13.90
C GLU A 60 3.88 17.03 12.86
N VAL A 61 4.18 16.28 11.79
CA VAL A 61 3.17 15.96 10.78
C VAL A 61 2.08 15.05 11.33
N GLU A 62 0.84 15.42 11.05
CA GLU A 62 -0.34 14.59 11.30
C GLU A 62 -0.76 13.90 10.00
N PRO A 63 -0.89 12.56 9.95
CA PRO A 63 -1.34 11.86 8.76
C PRO A 63 -2.82 12.14 8.47
N ILE A 64 -3.13 12.33 7.19
CA ILE A 64 -4.49 12.42 6.66
C ILE A 64 -4.82 11.05 6.08
N TYR A 65 -5.83 10.38 6.64
CA TYR A 65 -6.21 9.04 6.24
C TYR A 65 -7.42 9.03 5.31
N GLU A 66 -7.34 8.19 4.29
CA GLU A 66 -8.50 7.62 3.62
C GLU A 66 -8.87 6.31 4.32
N GLU A 67 -10.15 6.12 4.62
CA GLU A 67 -10.67 4.88 5.22
C GLU A 67 -11.38 4.05 4.16
N MET A 68 -11.14 2.74 4.17
CA MET A 68 -11.79 1.77 3.29
C MET A 68 -12.35 0.62 4.11
N GLU A 69 -13.44 0.01 3.64
CA GLU A 69 -13.93 -1.24 4.20
C GLU A 69 -12.85 -2.31 4.13
N GLY A 70 -12.61 -2.97 5.26
CA GLY A 70 -11.72 -4.13 5.31
C GLY A 70 -12.41 -5.39 4.81
N TRP A 71 -11.88 -6.54 5.21
CA TRP A 71 -12.37 -7.86 4.82
C TRP A 71 -12.16 -8.86 5.96
N SER A 72 -13.01 -9.87 6.01
CA SER A 72 -13.02 -10.87 7.09
C SER A 72 -12.44 -12.22 6.67
N GLU A 73 -12.46 -12.48 5.37
CA GLU A 73 -11.95 -13.66 4.72
C GLU A 73 -10.42 -13.63 4.69
N SER A 74 -9.78 -14.79 4.65
CA SER A 74 -8.32 -14.81 4.58
C SER A 74 -7.81 -14.57 3.16
N THR A 75 -6.74 -13.80 3.04
CA THR A 75 -5.94 -13.67 1.82
C THR A 75 -4.76 -14.63 1.78
N ALA A 76 -4.45 -15.31 2.88
CA ALA A 76 -3.30 -16.20 2.99
C ALA A 76 -3.36 -17.36 1.98
N GLY A 77 -2.29 -17.51 1.21
CA GLY A 77 -2.19 -18.57 0.20
C GLY A 77 -2.88 -18.27 -1.13
N ALA A 78 -3.48 -17.09 -1.31
CA ALA A 78 -4.05 -16.68 -2.59
C ALA A 78 -2.97 -16.55 -3.68
N ARG A 79 -3.25 -17.10 -4.87
CA ARG A 79 -2.30 -17.19 -6.00
C ARG A 79 -2.81 -16.50 -7.28
N SER A 80 -4.04 -16.03 -7.25
CA SER A 80 -4.63 -15.22 -8.31
C SER A 80 -5.53 -14.13 -7.73
N TRP A 81 -5.82 -13.10 -8.53
CA TRP A 81 -6.79 -12.06 -8.14
C TRP A 81 -8.17 -12.62 -7.81
N ALA A 82 -8.57 -13.73 -8.44
CA ALA A 82 -9.86 -14.37 -8.20
C ALA A 82 -9.95 -15.04 -6.82
N ASP A 83 -8.80 -15.32 -6.19
CA ASP A 83 -8.73 -15.92 -4.85
C ASP A 83 -8.80 -14.86 -3.74
N LEU A 84 -8.70 -13.57 -4.08
CA LEU A 84 -8.72 -12.49 -3.12
C LEU A 84 -10.16 -12.00 -2.83
N PRO A 85 -10.46 -11.60 -1.58
CA PRO A 85 -11.70 -10.90 -1.26
C PRO A 85 -11.82 -9.60 -2.04
N ALA A 86 -13.05 -9.25 -2.44
CA ALA A 86 -13.29 -8.07 -3.28
C ALA A 86 -12.75 -6.77 -2.66
N ASN A 87 -12.84 -6.61 -1.32
CA ASN A 87 -12.32 -5.44 -0.63
C ASN A 87 -10.78 -5.42 -0.56
N ALA A 88 -10.12 -6.57 -0.50
CA ALA A 88 -8.66 -6.65 -0.62
C ALA A 88 -8.20 -6.21 -2.02
N ILE A 89 -8.91 -6.62 -3.08
CA ILE A 89 -8.63 -6.18 -4.45
C ILE A 89 -8.77 -4.66 -4.57
N LYS A 90 -9.87 -4.08 -4.05
CA LYS A 90 -10.09 -2.62 -4.04
C LYS A 90 -8.97 -1.89 -3.30
N TYR A 91 -8.54 -2.41 -2.15
CA TYR A 91 -7.43 -1.84 -1.40
C TYR A 91 -6.13 -1.83 -2.23
N ILE A 92 -5.78 -2.95 -2.88
CA ILE A 92 -4.57 -3.03 -3.71
C ILE A 92 -4.65 -2.11 -4.93
N GLN A 93 -5.83 -2.00 -5.56
CA GLN A 93 -6.07 -1.05 -6.65
C GLN A 93 -5.90 0.40 -6.17
N ARG A 94 -6.47 0.73 -5.01
CA ARG A 94 -6.37 2.07 -4.44
C ARG A 94 -4.94 2.45 -4.08
N VAL A 95 -4.17 1.51 -3.51
CA VAL A 95 -2.74 1.70 -3.27
C VAL A 95 -2.01 2.05 -4.57
N GLN A 96 -2.23 1.32 -5.65
CA GLN A 96 -1.59 1.59 -6.96
C GLN A 96 -1.89 2.99 -7.50
N GLU A 97 -3.15 3.42 -7.41
CA GLU A 97 -3.57 4.76 -7.82
C GLU A 97 -2.85 5.84 -7.02
N LEU A 98 -2.79 5.69 -5.70
CA LEU A 98 -2.22 6.68 -4.79
C LEU A 98 -0.70 6.79 -4.91
N ILE A 99 -0.01 5.67 -5.17
CA ILE A 99 1.45 5.67 -5.32
C ILE A 99 1.91 5.94 -6.75
N GLU A 100 0.97 6.05 -7.69
CA GLU A 100 1.21 6.29 -9.12
C GLU A 100 2.21 5.28 -9.73
N THR A 101 2.24 4.07 -9.16
CA THR A 101 3.19 3.00 -9.50
C THR A 101 2.46 1.65 -9.46
N PRO A 102 2.61 0.79 -10.48
CA PRO A 102 1.97 -0.52 -10.50
C PRO A 102 2.37 -1.41 -9.33
N VAL A 103 1.45 -2.22 -8.83
CA VAL A 103 1.75 -3.37 -7.97
C VAL A 103 2.03 -4.53 -8.92
N ALA A 104 3.31 -4.83 -9.13
CA ALA A 104 3.76 -5.89 -10.03
C ALA A 104 3.60 -7.28 -9.39
N LEU A 105 3.64 -7.34 -8.05
CA LEU A 105 3.62 -8.57 -7.28
C LEU A 105 2.87 -8.37 -5.96
N VAL A 106 2.06 -9.36 -5.57
CA VAL A 106 1.41 -9.41 -4.25
C VAL A 106 1.84 -10.70 -3.54
N SER A 107 2.54 -10.59 -2.42
CA SER A 107 2.86 -11.72 -1.53
C SER A 107 1.79 -11.82 -0.45
N THR A 108 1.18 -13.00 -0.37
CA THR A 108 0.00 -13.29 0.45
C THR A 108 0.33 -14.18 1.65
N SER A 109 1.55 -14.72 1.73
CA SER A 109 2.06 -15.43 2.91
C SER A 109 3.59 -15.43 2.92
N PRO A 110 4.25 -15.96 3.98
CA PRO A 110 5.69 -16.19 3.99
C PRO A 110 6.19 -17.23 2.98
N GLU A 111 5.30 -18.08 2.45
CA GLU A 111 5.65 -19.13 1.49
C GLU A 111 5.95 -18.54 0.10
N ARG A 112 6.94 -19.11 -0.59
CA ARG A 112 7.44 -18.57 -1.87
C ARG A 112 6.37 -18.60 -2.96
N GLU A 113 5.55 -19.64 -2.97
CA GLU A 113 4.55 -19.94 -3.99
C GLU A 113 3.25 -19.15 -3.76
N ASP A 114 3.10 -18.49 -2.61
CA ASP A 114 1.94 -17.71 -2.24
C ASP A 114 2.13 -16.26 -2.68
N THR A 115 2.26 -16.13 -4.00
CA THR A 115 2.56 -14.89 -4.69
C THR A 115 1.71 -14.76 -5.94
N ILE A 116 1.06 -13.62 -6.10
CA ILE A 116 0.31 -13.24 -7.31
C ILE A 116 1.25 -12.37 -8.16
N LEU A 117 1.64 -12.89 -9.32
CA LEU A 117 2.41 -12.14 -10.31
C LEU A 117 1.46 -11.36 -11.23
N VAL A 118 1.47 -10.03 -11.10
CA VAL A 118 0.58 -9.12 -11.86
C VAL A 118 1.28 -8.63 -13.13
N ARG A 119 2.58 -8.32 -13.01
CA ARG A 119 3.47 -8.00 -14.13
C ARG A 119 4.82 -8.66 -13.87
N ASP A 120 5.31 -9.43 -14.83
CA ASP A 120 6.65 -10.01 -14.76
C ASP A 120 7.69 -8.89 -14.89
N PRO A 121 8.57 -8.67 -13.89
CA PRO A 121 9.59 -7.62 -13.97
C PRO A 121 10.70 -7.91 -15.00
N PHE A 122 10.76 -9.12 -15.57
CA PHE A 122 11.76 -9.53 -16.56
C PHE A 122 11.22 -9.60 -18.00
N VAL A 123 9.93 -9.32 -18.19
CA VAL A 123 9.28 -9.32 -19.50
C VAL A 123 8.88 -7.89 -19.84
N ASP A 124 9.25 -7.43 -21.04
CA ASP A 124 9.00 -6.07 -21.53
C ASP A 124 7.51 -5.70 -21.54
#